data_AF-A0A9P5TP68-F1
#
_entry.id   AF-A0A9P5TP68-F1
#
_cell.length_a   1.000
_cell.length_b   1.000
_cell.length_c   1.000
_cell.angle_alpha   90.00
_cell.angle_beta   90.00
_cell.angle_gamma   90.00
#
_symmetry.space_group_name_H-M   'P 1'
#
loop_
_entity.id
_entity.type
_entity.pdbx_description
1 polymer ?
#
loop_
_entity_poly.entity_id
_entity_poly.type
_entity_poly.pdbx_seq_one_letter_code
_entity_poly.pdbx_strand_id
1 'polypeptide(L)'
;MHLKLEHELTILFLATATIYGAIHCTAWWFVFPSTTERWLWRSSALAVSILPSLFGLQWFLVVKFSARSYSPSPSRLVDRLEHIFHITSTSRLLVMLAVYVIARIALLVLPLLSLRSLSPDAYIGINWTNVVPHL
;
A
#
# COMPACT_ATOMS: atom_id res chain seq x y z
N MET A 1 2.38 11.78 -27.42
CA MET A 1 3.33 10.75 -26.96
C MET A 1 3.57 10.85 -25.45
N HIS A 2 3.90 12.03 -24.91
CA HIS A 2 4.20 12.25 -23.48
C HIS A 2 3.11 11.77 -22.49
N LEU A 3 1.85 12.17 -22.68
CA LEU A 3 0.74 11.78 -21.79
C LEU A 3 0.51 10.26 -21.70
N LYS A 4 0.72 9.55 -22.82
CA LYS A 4 0.56 8.08 -22.86
C LYS A 4 1.63 7.40 -22.00
N LEU A 5 2.87 7.89 -22.05
CA LEU A 5 3.98 7.39 -21.26
C LEU A 5 3.73 7.59 -19.75
N GLU A 6 3.20 8.75 -19.34
CA GLU A 6 2.88 9.01 -17.93
C GLU A 6 1.83 8.05 -17.38
N HIS A 7 0.80 7.71 -18.17
CA HIS A 7 -0.19 6.73 -17.78
C HIS A 7 0.39 5.31 -17.65
N GLU A 8 1.24 4.90 -18.60
CA GLU A 8 1.92 3.59 -18.56
C GLU A 8 2.84 3.48 -17.33
N LEU A 9 3.63 4.51 -17.05
CA LEU A 9 4.47 4.58 -15.85
C LEU A 9 3.66 4.55 -14.56
N THR A 10 2.51 5.25 -14.52
CA THR A 10 1.61 5.24 -13.37
C THR A 10 1.07 3.83 -13.12
N ILE A 11 0.60 3.13 -14.16
CA ILE A 11 0.07 1.76 -14.03
C ILE A 11 1.16 0.81 -13.51
N LEU A 12 2.38 0.91 -14.05
CA LEU A 12 3.50 0.09 -13.59
C LEU A 12 3.85 0.37 -12.12
N PHE A 13 3.89 1.63 -11.72
CA PHE A 13 4.13 2.03 -10.32
C PHE A 13 3.06 1.48 -9.38
N LEU A 14 1.78 1.56 -9.75
CA LEU A 14 0.69 1.03 -8.94
C LEU A 14 0.73 -0.49 -8.84
N ALA A 15 1.03 -1.18 -9.95
CA ALA A 15 1.15 -2.63 -9.97
C ALA A 15 2.28 -3.11 -9.05
N THR A 16 3.46 -2.51 -9.17
CA THR A 16 4.62 -2.84 -8.31
C THR A 16 4.35 -2.52 -6.85
N ALA A 17 3.67 -1.41 -6.53
CA ALA A 17 3.27 -1.06 -5.17
C ALA A 17 2.29 -2.09 -4.57
N THR A 18 1.29 -2.53 -5.34
CA THR A 18 0.33 -3.57 -4.92
C THR A 18 1.01 -4.91 -4.68
N ILE A 19 1.89 -5.34 -5.61
CA ILE A 19 2.64 -6.59 -5.47
C ILE A 19 3.54 -6.55 -4.23
N TYR A 20 4.24 -5.43 -4.01
CA TYR A 20 5.04 -5.24 -2.80
C TYR A 20 4.20 -5.43 -1.53
N GLY A 21 3.01 -4.81 -1.47
CA GLY A 21 2.10 -4.97 -0.34
C GLY A 21 1.67 -6.42 -0.14
N ALA A 22 1.30 -7.10 -1.24
CA ALA A 22 0.81 -8.47 -1.21
C ALA A 22 1.83 -9.46 -0.67
N ILE A 23 3.12 -9.22 -0.88
CA ILE A 23 4.19 -10.07 -0.31
C ILE A 23 4.12 -10.07 1.22
N HIS A 24 3.80 -8.95 1.88
CA HIS A 24 3.67 -8.90 3.34
C HIS A 24 2.49 -9.72 3.86
N CYS A 25 1.46 -9.96 3.04
CA CYS A 25 0.35 -10.84 3.39
C CYS A 25 0.77 -12.31 3.50
N THR A 26 1.92 -12.72 2.94
CA THR A 26 2.43 -14.11 3.10
C THR A 26 2.71 -14.46 4.56
N ALA A 27 3.09 -13.47 5.38
CA ALA A 27 3.32 -13.60 6.81
C ALA A 27 2.01 -13.64 7.64
N TRP A 28 0.86 -13.95 7.02
CA TRP A 28 -0.44 -13.96 7.70
C TRP A 28 -0.47 -14.86 8.94
N TRP A 29 0.24 -15.99 8.87
CA TRP A 29 0.30 -17.02 9.91
C TRP A 29 1.55 -16.96 10.78
N PHE A 30 2.38 -15.92 10.64
CA PHE A 30 3.58 -15.79 11.46
C PHE A 30 3.23 -15.54 12.92
N VAL A 31 4.11 -15.99 13.81
CA VAL A 31 4.00 -15.76 15.26
C VAL A 31 4.55 -14.37 15.55
N PHE A 32 3.76 -13.57 16.27
CA PHE A 32 4.16 -12.24 16.73
C PHE A 32 4.23 -12.23 18.27
N PRO A 33 5.08 -11.38 18.87
CA PRO A 33 5.23 -11.28 20.32
C PRO A 33 3.91 -10.95 21.03
N SER A 34 3.05 -10.14 20.39
CA SER A 34 1.73 -9.77 20.92
C SER A 34 0.60 -9.88 19.89
N THR A 35 -0.64 -10.05 20.38
CA THR A 35 -1.85 -10.04 19.55
C THR A 35 -2.05 -8.72 18.82
N THR A 36 -1.69 -7.60 19.45
CA THR A 36 -1.80 -6.25 18.87
C THR A 36 -0.87 -6.09 17.67
N GLU A 37 0.40 -6.49 17.79
CA GLU A 37 1.37 -6.45 16.69
C GLU A 37 0.93 -7.32 15.51
N ARG A 38 0.36 -8.51 15.78
CA ARG A 38 -0.19 -9.38 14.73
C ARG A 38 -1.30 -8.70 13.93
N TRP A 39 -2.26 -8.06 14.62
CA TRP A 39 -3.35 -7.37 13.93
C TRP A 39 -2.89 -6.10 13.23
N LEU A 40 -1.94 -5.37 13.82
CA LEU A 40 -1.32 -4.21 13.20
C LEU A 40 -0.55 -4.59 11.92
N TRP A 41 0.16 -5.72 11.94
CA TRP A 41 0.79 -6.28 10.74
C TRP A 41 -0.23 -6.59 9.66
N ARG A 42 -1.26 -7.37 9.99
CA ARG A 42 -2.29 -7.80 9.02
C ARG A 42 -3.03 -6.61 8.41
N SER A 43 -3.45 -5.64 9.23
CA SER A 43 -4.12 -4.44 8.74
C SER A 43 -3.20 -3.60 7.85
N SER A 44 -1.93 -3.45 8.23
CA SER A 44 -0.95 -2.70 7.44
C SER A 44 -0.62 -3.38 6.12
N ALA A 45 -0.46 -4.71 6.12
CA ALA A 45 -0.22 -5.50 4.91
C ALA A 45 -1.40 -5.39 3.93
N LEU A 46 -2.64 -5.50 4.42
CA LEU A 46 -3.84 -5.28 3.62
C LEU A 46 -3.92 -3.84 3.08
N ALA A 47 -3.65 -2.84 3.93
CA ALA A 47 -3.68 -1.44 3.52
C ALA A 47 -2.67 -1.14 2.40
N VAL A 48 -1.41 -1.58 2.54
CA VAL A 48 -0.36 -1.37 1.51
C VAL A 48 -0.65 -2.17 0.23
N SER A 49 -1.38 -3.29 0.32
CA SER A 49 -1.81 -4.07 -0.85
C SER A 49 -2.97 -3.41 -1.61
N ILE A 50 -3.96 -2.85 -0.90
CA ILE A 50 -5.22 -2.40 -1.49
C ILE A 50 -5.17 -0.93 -1.92
N LEU A 51 -4.55 -0.06 -1.10
CA LEU A 51 -4.58 1.38 -1.31
C LEU A 51 -3.99 1.83 -2.67
N PRO A 52 -2.88 1.26 -3.20
CA PRO A 52 -2.38 1.63 -4.53
C PRO A 52 -3.42 1.42 -5.64
N SER A 53 -4.13 0.30 -5.62
CA SER A 53 -5.22 0.02 -6.57
C SER A 53 -6.37 1.02 -6.44
N LEU A 54 -6.74 1.39 -5.20
CA LEU A 54 -7.78 2.40 -4.95
C LEU A 54 -7.35 3.80 -5.42
N PHE A 55 -6.07 4.16 -5.27
CA PHE A 55 -5.52 5.40 -5.82
C PHE A 55 -5.65 5.44 -7.34
N GLY A 56 -5.28 4.35 -8.02
CA GLY A 56 -5.42 4.24 -9.48
C GLY A 56 -6.87 4.40 -9.95
N LEU A 57 -7.80 3.74 -9.27
CA LEU A 57 -9.22 3.86 -9.56
C LEU A 57 -9.72 5.29 -9.35
N GLN A 58 -9.37 5.93 -8.22
CA GLN A 58 -9.77 7.30 -7.94
C GLN A 58 -9.20 8.27 -8.99
N TRP A 59 -7.92 8.15 -9.33
CA TRP A 59 -7.29 8.95 -10.38
C TRP A 59 -8.04 8.83 -11.71
N PHE A 60 -8.34 7.59 -12.13
CA PHE A 60 -9.10 7.32 -13.36
C PHE A 60 -10.50 7.98 -13.34
N LEU A 61 -11.21 7.87 -12.21
CA LEU A 61 -12.54 8.47 -12.05
C LEU A 61 -12.49 10.00 -12.12
N VAL A 62 -11.49 10.62 -11.49
CA VAL A 62 -11.31 12.09 -11.55
C VAL A 62 -11.05 12.55 -12.97
N VAL A 63 -10.10 11.93 -13.68
CA VAL A 63 -9.78 12.28 -15.06
C VAL A 63 -10.99 12.13 -15.98
N LYS A 64 -11.74 11.02 -15.84
CA LYS A 64 -12.95 10.78 -16.64
C LYS A 64 -14.07 11.78 -16.35
N PHE A 65 -14.28 12.12 -15.08
CA PHE A 65 -15.29 13.08 -14.68
C PHE A 65 -14.96 14.49 -15.18
N SER A 66 -13.73 14.96 -14.95
CA SER A 66 -13.27 16.28 -15.43
C SER A 66 -13.28 16.39 -16.95
N ALA A 67 -12.93 15.31 -17.67
CA ALA A 67 -13.00 15.29 -19.15
C ALA A 67 -14.44 15.34 -19.67
N ARG A 68 -15.41 14.76 -18.94
CA ARG A 68 -16.83 14.74 -19.34
C ARG A 68 -17.55 16.06 -19.07
N SER A 69 -17.06 16.85 -18.11
CA SER A 69 -17.77 18.05 -17.64
C SER A 69 -17.51 19.31 -18.46
N TYR A 70 -16.69 19.24 -19.51
CA TYR A 70 -16.47 20.37 -20.44
C TYR A 70 -17.75 20.71 -21.21
N SER A 71 -18.52 21.66 -20.68
CA SER A 71 -19.67 22.30 -21.34
C SER A 71 -19.30 23.75 -21.70
N PRO A 72 -19.54 24.22 -22.93
CA PRO A 72 -19.27 25.61 -23.34
C PRO A 72 -20.15 26.64 -22.60
N SER A 73 -21.19 26.19 -21.90
CA SER A 73 -22.01 26.99 -20.98
C SER A 73 -22.33 26.13 -19.75
N PRO A 74 -21.52 26.20 -18.68
CA PRO A 74 -21.83 25.46 -17.47
C PRO A 74 -22.99 26.14 -16.74
N SER A 75 -23.97 25.34 -16.34
CA SER A 75 -24.99 25.81 -15.39
C SER A 75 -24.36 25.86 -13.99
N ARG A 76 -24.80 26.81 -13.16
CA ARG A 76 -24.32 26.96 -11.76
C ARG A 76 -24.41 25.67 -10.91
N LEU A 77 -25.26 24.72 -11.32
CA LEU A 77 -25.37 23.41 -10.67
C LEU A 77 -24.18 22.50 -11.02
N VAL A 78 -23.78 22.46 -12.29
CA VAL A 78 -22.65 21.64 -12.77
C VAL A 78 -21.35 22.11 -12.13
N ASP A 79 -21.09 23.42 -12.09
CA ASP A 79 -19.91 23.99 -11.41
C ASP A 79 -19.85 23.62 -9.93
N ARG A 80 -21.00 23.66 -9.23
CA ARG A 80 -21.07 23.28 -7.81
C ARG A 80 -20.80 21.80 -7.60
N LEU A 81 -21.34 20.93 -8.46
CA LEU A 81 -21.11 19.49 -8.36
C LEU A 81 -19.65 19.13 -8.66
N GLU A 82 -19.03 19.76 -9.64
CA GLU A 82 -17.61 19.60 -9.93
C GLU A 82 -16.74 20.02 -8.74
N HIS A 83 -17.00 21.18 -8.16
CA HIS A 83 -16.25 21.67 -7.01
C HIS A 83 -16.36 20.75 -5.79
N ILE A 84 -17.58 20.27 -5.48
CA ILE A 84 -17.81 19.30 -4.41
C ILE A 84 -17.08 17.98 -4.70
N PHE A 85 -17.14 17.48 -5.93
CA PHE A 85 -16.45 16.26 -6.34
C PHE A 85 -14.93 16.41 -6.17
N HIS A 86 -14.35 17.53 -6.61
CA HIS A 86 -12.92 17.80 -6.48
C HIS A 86 -12.48 17.89 -5.01
N ILE A 87 -13.19 18.63 -4.15
CA ILE A 87 -12.90 18.72 -2.70
C ILE A 87 -13.01 17.35 -2.01
N THR A 88 -14.05 16.58 -2.35
CA THR A 88 -14.26 15.26 -1.76
C THR A 88 -13.20 14.26 -2.24
N SER A 89 -12.75 14.40 -3.49
CA SER A 89 -11.67 13.58 -4.04
C SER A 89 -10.32 13.90 -3.38
N THR A 90 -9.95 15.18 -3.26
CA THR A 90 -8.67 15.59 -2.65
C THR A 90 -8.60 15.20 -1.17
N SER A 91 -9.67 15.39 -0.40
CA SER A 91 -9.70 14.96 1.01
C SER A 91 -9.54 13.44 1.16
N ARG A 92 -10.20 12.63 0.32
CA ARG A 92 -10.04 11.17 0.31
C ARG A 92 -8.61 10.74 -0.03
N LEU A 93 -7.97 11.43 -0.99
CA LEU A 93 -6.59 11.17 -1.38
C LEU A 93 -5.62 11.34 -0.19
N LEU A 94 -5.79 12.44 0.57
CA LEU A 94 -4.95 12.74 1.74
C LEU A 94 -5.09 11.67 2.83
N VAL A 95 -6.32 11.23 3.10
CA VAL A 95 -6.57 10.16 4.09
C VAL A 95 -5.92 8.85 3.67
N MET A 96 -6.09 8.43 2.40
CA MET A 96 -5.45 7.22 1.90
C MET A 96 -3.92 7.32 1.97
N LEU A 97 -3.35 8.49 1.69
CA LEU A 97 -1.90 8.70 1.75
C LEU A 97 -1.38 8.58 3.19
N ALA A 98 -2.06 9.21 4.14
CA ALA A 98 -1.71 9.12 5.55
C ALA A 98 -1.75 7.66 6.05
N VAL A 99 -2.83 6.93 5.75
CA VAL A 99 -2.96 5.51 6.11
C VAL A 99 -1.86 4.68 5.46
N TYR A 100 -1.55 4.91 4.19
CA TYR A 100 -0.49 4.20 3.48
C TYR A 100 0.89 4.43 4.11
N VAL A 101 1.23 5.67 4.46
CA VAL A 101 2.50 6.02 5.11
C VAL A 101 2.60 5.37 6.49
N ILE A 102 1.54 5.45 7.30
CA ILE A 102 1.51 4.81 8.63
C ILE A 102 1.67 3.30 8.52
N ALA A 103 0.93 2.66 7.61
CA ALA A 103 1.02 1.23 7.36
C ALA A 103 2.43 0.80 6.89
N ARG A 104 3.07 1.61 6.03
CA ARG A 104 4.46 1.38 5.60
C ARG A 104 5.43 1.44 6.78
N ILE A 105 5.31 2.44 7.64
CA ILE A 105 6.15 2.56 8.83
C ILE A 105 5.94 1.34 9.76
N ALA A 106 4.69 0.92 9.98
CA ALA A 106 4.39 -0.25 10.80
C ALA A 106 5.03 -1.53 10.23
N LEU A 107 4.95 -1.76 8.92
CA LEU A 107 5.58 -2.91 8.26
C LEU A 107 7.12 -2.88 8.30
N LEU A 108 7.74 -1.71 8.49
CA LEU A 108 9.19 -1.59 8.71
C LEU A 108 9.57 -1.83 10.17
N VAL A 109 8.77 -1.34 11.12
CA VAL A 109 9.09 -1.39 12.56
C VAL A 109 8.76 -2.75 13.18
N LEU A 110 7.64 -3.38 12.82
CA LEU A 110 7.18 -4.63 13.42
C LEU A 110 8.15 -5.82 13.25
N PRO A 111 8.79 -6.02 12.08
CA PRO A 111 9.83 -7.05 11.95
C PRO A 111 11.01 -6.81 12.89
N LEU A 112 11.44 -5.56 13.04
CA LEU A 112 12.56 -5.20 13.93
C LEU A 112 12.22 -5.46 15.39
N LEU A 113 10.98 -5.18 15.81
CA LEU A 113 10.51 -5.49 17.15
C LEU A 113 10.41 -7.01 17.38
N SER A 114 10.02 -7.77 16.36
CA SER A 114 9.91 -9.23 16.43
C SER A 114 11.26 -9.91 16.67
N LEU A 115 12.39 -9.27 16.31
CA LEU A 115 13.73 -9.77 16.62
C LEU A 115 14.07 -9.79 18.12
N ARG A 116 13.34 -9.05 18.96
CA ARG A 116 13.56 -9.07 20.43
C ARG A 116 13.12 -10.38 21.09
N SER A 117 12.22 -11.14 20.45
CA SER A 117 11.67 -12.37 20.98
C SER A 117 11.91 -13.55 20.02
N LEU A 118 13.15 -13.69 19.55
CA LEU A 118 13.55 -14.84 18.75
C LEU A 118 13.32 -16.14 19.52
N SER A 119 12.96 -17.21 18.80
CA SER A 119 12.83 -18.53 19.40
C SER A 119 14.17 -18.97 20.01
N PRO A 120 14.17 -19.77 21.09
CA PRO A 120 15.39 -20.32 21.68
C PRO A 120 16.29 -21.02 20.65
N ASP A 121 15.70 -21.66 19.64
CA ASP A 121 16.41 -22.33 18.54
C ASP A 121 17.28 -21.39 17.70
N ALA A 122 16.91 -20.10 17.59
CA ALA A 122 17.72 -19.11 16.89
C ALA A 122 19.04 -18.78 17.60
N TYR A 123 19.15 -19.11 18.89
CA TYR A 123 20.36 -18.95 19.68
C TYR A 123 21.23 -20.22 19.71
N ILE A 124 20.72 -21.35 19.22
CA ILE A 124 21.50 -22.58 19.09
C ILE A 124 22.43 -22.40 17.89
N GLY A 125 23.73 -22.37 18.15
CA GLY A 125 24.74 -22.27 17.10
C GLY A 125 24.60 -23.44 16.12
N ILE A 126 24.41 -23.13 14.83
CA ILE A 126 24.47 -24.13 13.77
C ILE A 126 25.86 -24.76 13.83
N ASN A 127 25.92 -26.07 14.04
CA ASN A 127 27.20 -26.78 14.04
C ASN A 127 27.70 -26.94 12.60
N TRP A 128 28.37 -25.91 12.09
CA TRP A 128 28.84 -25.83 10.71
C TRP A 128 29.75 -27.01 10.32
N THR A 129 30.44 -27.64 11.26
CA THR A 129 31.28 -28.82 10.97
C THR A 129 30.49 -30.07 10.57
N ASN A 130 29.19 -30.16 10.94
CA ASN A 130 28.31 -31.23 10.50
C ASN A 130 27.65 -30.98 9.13
N VAL A 131 27.75 -29.75 8.60
CA VAL A 131 27.14 -29.35 7.32
C VAL A 131 28.17 -29.41 6.18
N VAL A 132 29.46 -29.40 6.50
CA VAL A 132 30.52 -29.63 5.50
C VAL A 132 30.50 -31.10 5.10
N PRO A 133 30.23 -31.43 3.82
CA PRO A 133 30.33 -32.80 3.35
C PRO A 133 31.79 -33.24 3.50
N HIS A 134 32.02 -34.13 4.44
CA HIS A 134 33.27 -34.89 4.54
C HIS A 134 33.20 -35.96 3.46
N LEU A 135 34.05 -35.81 2.44
CA LEU A 135 34.33 -36.87 1.47
C LEU A 135 35.00 -38.06 2.18
#